data_AF-A0AA51QB92-F1
#
_entry.id   AF-A0AA51QB92-F1
#
_cell.length_a   1.000
_cell.length_b   1.000
_cell.length_c   1.000
_cell.angle_alpha   90.00
_cell.angle_beta   90.00
_cell.angle_gamma   90.00
#
_symmetry.space_group_name_H-M   'P 1'
#
loop_
_entity.id
_entity.type
_entity.pdbx_description
1 polymer ?
#
loop_
_entity_poly.entity_id
_entity_poly.type
_entity_poly.pdbx_seq_one_letter_code
_entity_poly.pdbx_strand_id
1 'polypeptide(L)'
;MGDAFKEIEKITKFVKELPERDSRLLLSHILKRIHFLNEQVYSEKQFIKDMKSAYKAVFEITEPQRNTIEGPIKVVHILFGDSGAGSFRQALKEMGADYNDEKIICVREMFSIGPTWKFSEKFGNQARYKWLQNNLSDEDGEFDEFKENLNRAVIQIMSIKEDIPIYLWAAENAEEQTGLRFVVDLLKKKNNNIFVMNTTKGFNELFNKGKRKYSISHTGEIRQKSSK
;
A
#
# COMPACT_ATOMS: atom_id res chain seq x y z
N MET A 1 -0.02 17.49 -34.17
CA MET A 1 1.43 17.33 -33.88
C MET A 1 1.84 17.91 -32.53
N GLY A 2 1.29 19.05 -32.09
CA GLY A 2 1.68 19.69 -30.81
C GLY A 2 1.40 18.86 -29.54
N ASP A 3 0.30 18.11 -29.48
CA ASP A 3 -0.06 17.35 -28.25
C ASP A 3 0.78 16.09 -28.04
N ALA A 4 1.11 15.36 -29.12
CA ALA A 4 1.99 14.20 -29.03
C ALA A 4 3.41 14.58 -28.57
N PHE A 5 3.89 15.76 -28.97
CA PHE A 5 5.20 16.28 -28.57
C PHE A 5 5.23 16.63 -27.07
N LYS A 6 4.16 17.27 -26.56
CA LYS A 6 4.01 17.56 -25.13
C LYS A 6 3.97 16.30 -24.27
N GLU A 7 3.31 15.24 -24.75
CA GLU A 7 3.28 13.96 -24.04
C GLU A 7 4.66 13.29 -24.00
N ILE A 8 5.42 13.32 -25.09
CA ILE A 8 6.79 12.80 -25.11
C ILE A 8 7.72 13.57 -24.17
N GLU A 9 7.58 14.89 -24.08
CA GLU A 9 8.35 15.71 -23.13
C GLU A 9 8.02 15.38 -21.67
N LYS A 10 6.73 15.18 -21.34
CA LYS A 10 6.31 14.71 -20.01
C LYS A 10 6.92 13.36 -19.68
N ILE A 11 6.88 12.40 -20.61
CA ILE A 11 7.50 11.08 -20.43
C ILE A 11 9.00 11.23 -20.16
N THR A 12 9.69 12.06 -20.96
CA THR A 12 11.13 12.29 -20.82
C THR A 12 11.50 12.91 -19.48
N LYS A 13 10.72 13.91 -19.04
CA LYS A 13 10.90 14.53 -17.73
C LYS A 13 10.68 13.51 -16.62
N PHE A 14 9.59 12.75 -16.70
CA PHE A 14 9.26 11.74 -15.71
C PHE A 14 10.35 10.67 -15.58
N VAL A 15 10.85 10.15 -16.70
CA VAL A 15 11.94 9.16 -16.70
C VAL A 15 13.22 9.69 -16.07
N LYS A 16 13.50 10.99 -16.19
CA LYS A 16 14.65 11.63 -15.51
C LYS A 16 14.44 11.78 -14.01
N GLU A 17 13.20 11.91 -13.56
CA GLU A 17 12.84 12.11 -12.15
C GLU A 17 12.57 10.78 -11.42
N LEU A 18 12.42 9.67 -12.15
CA LEU A 18 12.27 8.34 -11.58
C LEU A 18 13.50 7.97 -10.73
N PRO A 19 13.29 7.44 -9.51
CA PRO A 19 14.37 6.82 -8.76
C PRO A 19 15.12 5.78 -9.59
N GLU A 20 16.43 5.70 -9.41
CA GLU A 20 17.29 4.80 -10.20
C GLU A 20 16.85 3.34 -10.07
N ARG A 21 16.40 2.95 -8.87
CA ARG A 21 15.84 1.62 -8.61
C ARG A 21 14.55 1.38 -9.40
N ASP A 22 13.60 2.30 -9.37
CA ASP A 22 12.33 2.17 -10.10
C ASP A 22 12.57 2.06 -11.61
N SER A 23 13.55 2.80 -12.11
CA SER A 23 14.01 2.72 -13.50
C SER A 23 14.58 1.33 -13.83
N ARG A 24 15.45 0.79 -12.95
CA ARG A 24 16.01 -0.56 -13.08
C ARG A 24 14.93 -1.64 -13.03
N LEU A 25 13.97 -1.51 -12.12
CA LEU A 25 12.87 -2.47 -11.95
C LEU A 25 11.93 -2.45 -13.16
N LEU A 26 11.54 -1.26 -13.64
CA LEU A 26 10.73 -1.12 -14.86
C LEU A 26 11.44 -1.72 -16.07
N LEU A 27 12.73 -1.43 -16.25
CA LEU A 27 13.53 -2.00 -17.34
C LEU A 27 13.62 -3.53 -17.23
N SER A 28 13.92 -4.05 -16.03
CA SER A 28 13.96 -5.50 -15.75
C SER A 28 12.63 -6.15 -16.11
N HIS A 29 11.51 -5.55 -15.72
CA HIS A 29 10.17 -6.05 -16.02
C HIS A 29 9.87 -6.09 -17.52
N ILE A 30 10.29 -5.06 -18.27
CA ILE A 30 10.14 -5.00 -19.74
C ILE A 30 10.98 -6.10 -20.40
N LEU A 31 12.26 -6.23 -20.01
CA LEU A 31 13.18 -7.22 -20.59
C LEU A 31 12.70 -8.66 -20.31
N LYS A 32 12.25 -8.96 -19.08
CA LYS A 32 11.68 -10.27 -18.73
C LYS A 32 10.44 -10.60 -19.60
N ARG A 33 9.55 -9.63 -19.82
CA ARG A 33 8.35 -9.82 -20.66
C ARG A 33 8.68 -10.02 -22.15
N ILE A 34 9.70 -9.33 -22.66
CA ILE A 34 10.21 -9.55 -24.03
C ILE A 34 10.80 -10.95 -24.16
N HIS A 35 11.56 -11.41 -23.17
CA HIS A 35 12.07 -12.78 -23.15
C HIS A 35 10.92 -13.80 -23.20
N PHE A 36 9.89 -13.66 -22.36
CA PHE A 36 8.73 -14.56 -22.40
C PHE A 36 7.93 -14.51 -23.72
N LEU A 37 7.89 -13.35 -24.39
CA LEU A 37 7.29 -13.21 -25.72
C LEU A 37 8.08 -14.03 -26.76
N ASN A 38 9.42 -13.97 -26.70
CA ASN A 38 10.30 -14.71 -27.60
C ASN A 38 10.21 -16.23 -27.38
N GLU A 39 10.03 -16.67 -26.13
CA GLU A 39 9.85 -18.10 -25.77
C GLU A 39 8.43 -18.62 -26.07
N GLN A 40 7.54 -17.83 -26.68
CA GLN A 40 6.13 -18.15 -26.97
C GLN A 40 5.27 -18.56 -25.76
N VAL A 41 5.74 -18.32 -24.55
CA VAL A 41 4.96 -18.51 -23.30
C VAL A 41 3.94 -17.38 -23.11
N TYR A 42 4.04 -16.32 -23.93
CA TYR A 42 3.37 -15.05 -23.74
C TYR A 42 2.93 -14.45 -25.08
N SER A 43 1.68 -13.98 -25.21
CA SER A 43 1.16 -13.47 -26.50
C SER A 43 1.45 -11.98 -26.70
N GLU A 44 1.62 -11.56 -27.97
CA GLU A 44 1.77 -10.14 -28.33
C GLU A 44 0.61 -9.27 -27.84
N LYS A 45 -0.62 -9.79 -27.89
CA LYS A 45 -1.81 -9.08 -27.41
C LYS A 45 -1.73 -8.82 -25.90
N GLN A 46 -1.25 -9.80 -25.14
CA GLN A 46 -1.05 -9.66 -23.71
C GLN A 46 0.13 -8.73 -23.39
N PHE A 47 1.21 -8.77 -24.17
CA PHE A 47 2.31 -7.82 -24.10
C PHE A 47 1.82 -6.37 -24.22
N ILE A 48 1.07 -6.07 -25.27
CA ILE A 48 0.55 -4.72 -25.51
C ILE A 48 -0.36 -4.27 -24.38
N LYS A 49 -1.23 -5.17 -23.87
CA LYS A 49 -2.12 -4.86 -22.75
C LYS A 49 -1.32 -4.50 -21.49
N ASP A 50 -0.30 -5.28 -21.17
CA ASP A 50 0.49 -5.08 -19.95
C ASP A 50 1.39 -3.86 -20.05
N MET A 51 1.95 -3.56 -21.23
CA MET A 51 2.69 -2.33 -21.47
C MET A 51 1.81 -1.08 -21.37
N LYS A 52 0.58 -1.12 -21.89
CA LYS A 52 -0.40 -0.03 -21.69
C LYS A 52 -0.77 0.14 -20.22
N SER A 53 -0.88 -0.96 -19.49
CA SER A 53 -1.18 -0.94 -18.05
C SER A 53 -0.01 -0.37 -17.25
N ALA A 54 1.24 -0.75 -17.58
CA ALA A 54 2.44 -0.20 -16.97
C ALA A 54 2.59 1.29 -17.25
N TYR A 55 2.38 1.73 -18.51
CA TYR A 55 2.33 3.15 -18.85
C TYR A 55 1.29 3.89 -18.00
N LYS A 56 0.07 3.38 -17.95
CA LYS A 56 -1.01 4.00 -17.16
C LYS A 56 -0.65 4.05 -15.67
N ALA A 57 -0.14 2.97 -15.09
CA ALA A 57 0.30 2.93 -13.70
C ALA A 57 1.40 3.96 -13.42
N VAL A 58 2.40 4.04 -14.28
CA VAL A 58 3.51 4.98 -14.16
C VAL A 58 3.05 6.44 -14.24
N PHE A 59 2.04 6.77 -15.05
CA PHE A 59 1.55 8.16 -15.20
C PHE A 59 0.35 8.51 -14.30
N GLU A 60 -0.39 7.53 -13.76
CA GLU A 60 -1.50 7.75 -12.82
C GLU A 60 -1.09 7.64 -11.34
N ILE A 61 -0.01 6.93 -11.01
CA ILE A 61 0.50 6.79 -9.63
C ILE A 61 1.28 8.04 -9.17
N THR A 62 1.55 8.98 -10.08
CA THR A 62 2.41 10.15 -9.85
C THR A 62 1.69 11.41 -9.39
N GLU A 63 0.52 11.28 -8.77
CA GLU A 63 0.14 12.30 -7.80
C GLU A 63 1.17 12.20 -6.66
N PRO A 64 1.98 13.25 -6.40
CA PRO A 64 2.95 13.20 -5.33
C PRO A 64 2.19 12.87 -4.04
N GLN A 65 2.41 11.67 -3.52
CA GLN A 65 1.86 11.25 -2.25
C GLN A 65 2.45 12.19 -1.21
N ARG A 66 1.68 13.22 -0.84
CA ARG A 66 2.13 14.19 0.16
C ARG A 66 2.51 13.40 1.41
N ASN A 67 3.75 13.61 1.85
CA ASN A 67 4.29 12.98 3.05
C ASN A 67 3.49 13.42 4.29
N THR A 68 2.84 14.59 4.21
CA THR A 68 1.97 15.17 5.22
C THR A 68 0.49 15.07 4.82
N ILE A 69 -0.35 15.02 5.84
CA ILE A 69 -1.81 15.05 5.72
C ILE A 69 -2.26 16.51 5.56
N GLU A 70 -2.70 16.88 4.35
CA GLU A 70 -3.15 18.23 4.00
C GLU A 70 -4.58 18.21 3.44
N GLY A 71 -5.34 19.27 3.69
CA GLY A 71 -6.76 19.38 3.29
C GLY A 71 -7.74 19.32 4.46
N PRO A 72 -9.05 19.47 4.21
CA PRO A 72 -10.11 19.45 5.22
C PRO A 72 -10.44 18.02 5.68
N ILE A 73 -9.42 17.24 6.02
CA ILE A 73 -9.55 15.81 6.34
C ILE A 73 -10.39 15.65 7.62
N LYS A 74 -11.47 14.89 7.50
CA LYS A 74 -12.44 14.65 8.59
C LYS A 74 -12.21 13.31 9.26
N VAL A 75 -11.60 12.35 8.56
CA VAL A 75 -11.35 11.01 9.07
C VAL A 75 -10.12 10.39 8.43
N VAL A 76 -9.43 9.56 9.21
CA VAL A 76 -8.26 8.80 8.75
C VAL A 76 -8.53 7.31 8.90
N HIS A 77 -8.30 6.56 7.83
CA HIS A 77 -8.32 5.12 7.80
C HIS A 77 -6.89 4.58 7.62
N ILE A 78 -6.45 3.75 8.54
CA ILE A 78 -5.14 3.09 8.50
C ILE A 78 -5.36 1.61 8.23
N LEU A 79 -4.72 1.13 7.16
CA LEU A 79 -4.75 -0.27 6.74
C LEU A 79 -3.33 -0.82 6.60
N PHE A 80 -3.21 -2.13 6.70
CA PHE A 80 -1.93 -2.86 6.63
C PHE A 80 -1.87 -3.62 5.31
N GLY A 81 -0.89 -3.27 4.47
CA GLY A 81 -0.70 -3.87 3.14
C GLY A 81 -1.56 -3.27 2.01
N ASP A 82 -1.04 -3.34 0.79
CA ASP A 82 -1.63 -2.69 -0.38
C ASP A 82 -2.98 -3.28 -0.81
N SER A 83 -3.16 -4.59 -0.65
CA SER A 83 -4.41 -5.26 -1.01
C SER A 83 -5.58 -4.74 -0.15
N GLY A 84 -5.39 -4.62 1.17
CA GLY A 84 -6.40 -4.07 2.07
C GLY A 84 -6.71 -2.60 1.74
N ALA A 85 -5.67 -1.76 1.64
CA ALA A 85 -5.82 -0.34 1.35
C ALA A 85 -6.47 -0.07 -0.02
N GLY A 86 -6.11 -0.84 -1.05
CA GLY A 86 -6.69 -0.74 -2.39
C GLY A 86 -8.16 -1.14 -2.42
N SER A 87 -8.51 -2.28 -1.82
CA SER A 87 -9.89 -2.73 -1.71
C SER A 87 -10.76 -1.75 -0.92
N PHE A 88 -10.23 -1.18 0.16
CA PHE A 88 -10.95 -0.18 0.96
C PHE A 88 -11.15 1.13 0.19
N ARG A 89 -10.13 1.59 -0.55
CA ARG A 89 -10.23 2.78 -1.41
C ARG A 89 -11.36 2.61 -2.43
N GLN A 90 -11.39 1.49 -3.13
CA GLN A 90 -12.45 1.25 -4.12
C GLN A 90 -13.84 1.14 -3.46
N ALA A 91 -13.95 0.59 -2.25
CA ALA A 91 -15.21 0.59 -1.49
C ALA A 91 -15.69 2.02 -1.14
N LEU A 92 -14.79 2.91 -0.68
CA LEU A 92 -15.12 4.33 -0.46
C LEU A 92 -15.61 5.01 -1.75
N LYS A 93 -14.98 4.69 -2.89
CA LYS A 93 -15.41 5.18 -4.20
C LYS A 93 -16.86 4.81 -4.51
N GLU A 94 -17.20 3.55 -4.31
CA GLU A 94 -18.54 3.00 -4.60
C GLU A 94 -19.60 3.57 -3.66
N MET A 95 -19.21 3.94 -2.44
CA MET A 95 -20.07 4.62 -1.48
C MET A 95 -20.24 6.13 -1.76
N GLY A 96 -19.57 6.67 -2.78
CA GLY A 96 -19.63 8.09 -3.12
C GLY A 96 -18.94 8.99 -2.10
N ALA A 97 -17.97 8.46 -1.37
CA ALA A 97 -17.23 9.21 -0.36
C ALA A 97 -16.34 10.30 -1.01
N ASP A 98 -16.26 11.47 -0.38
CA ASP A 98 -15.35 12.53 -0.82
C ASP A 98 -13.93 12.23 -0.32
N TYR A 99 -13.03 11.94 -1.25
CA TYR A 99 -11.61 11.70 -0.95
C TYR A 99 -10.87 12.91 -0.36
N ASN A 100 -11.47 14.11 -0.41
CA ASN A 100 -10.93 15.27 0.29
C ASN A 100 -11.15 15.21 1.81
N ASP A 101 -12.20 14.50 2.25
CA ASP A 101 -12.57 14.32 3.65
C ASP A 101 -12.00 13.01 4.24
N GLU A 102 -11.81 12.00 3.38
CA GLU A 102 -11.46 10.62 3.70
C GLU A 102 -9.99 10.29 3.39
N LYS A 103 -9.13 10.21 4.41
CA LYS A 103 -7.71 9.91 4.20
C LYS A 103 -7.39 8.44 4.46
N ILE A 104 -6.84 7.75 3.46
CA ILE A 104 -6.27 6.40 3.62
C ILE A 104 -4.75 6.48 3.81
N ILE A 105 -4.24 5.83 4.86
CA ILE A 105 -2.82 5.57 5.10
C ILE A 105 -2.59 4.06 4.98
N CYS A 106 -1.70 3.65 4.08
CA CYS A 106 -1.28 2.25 3.93
C CYS A 106 0.05 2.04 4.66
N VAL A 107 0.06 1.19 5.67
CA VAL A 107 1.29 0.74 6.33
C VAL A 107 1.76 -0.53 5.62
N ARG A 108 2.83 -0.41 4.84
CA ARG A 108 3.44 -1.52 4.10
C ARG A 108 4.70 -1.97 4.81
N GLU A 109 4.59 -3.00 5.62
CA GLU A 109 5.72 -3.56 6.36
C GLU A 109 5.45 -5.04 6.66
N MET A 110 6.49 -5.87 6.56
CA MET A 110 6.39 -7.32 6.75
C MET A 110 6.42 -7.68 8.24
N PHE A 111 5.43 -7.20 9.01
CA PHE A 111 5.39 -7.37 10.46
C PHE A 111 5.39 -8.83 10.96
N SER A 112 5.08 -9.79 10.10
CA SER A 112 5.03 -11.22 10.40
C SER A 112 6.42 -11.88 10.51
N ILE A 113 7.47 -11.23 10.03
CA ILE A 113 8.85 -11.77 10.03
C ILE A 113 9.84 -10.78 10.65
N GLY A 114 10.93 -11.28 11.22
CA GLY A 114 12.00 -10.46 11.79
C GLY A 114 11.69 -9.84 13.15
N PRO A 115 12.67 -9.15 13.76
CA PRO A 115 12.55 -8.62 15.11
C PRO A 115 11.57 -7.42 15.17
N THR A 116 10.79 -7.37 16.25
CA THR A 116 9.85 -6.28 16.58
C THR A 116 10.31 -5.45 17.79
N TRP A 117 11.48 -5.77 18.34
CA TRP A 117 12.03 -5.08 19.51
C TRP A 117 12.28 -3.60 19.22
N LYS A 118 11.65 -2.73 20.02
CA LYS A 118 11.73 -1.27 19.94
C LYS A 118 11.46 -0.73 18.54
N PHE A 119 10.55 -1.36 17.82
CA PHE A 119 10.29 -1.06 16.42
C PHE A 119 9.79 0.38 16.16
N SER A 120 9.11 1.00 17.13
CA SER A 120 8.72 2.43 17.09
C SER A 120 9.87 3.40 17.33
N GLU A 121 11.02 2.93 17.81
CA GLU A 121 12.23 3.73 17.95
C GLU A 121 13.11 3.60 16.70
N LYS A 122 13.73 4.71 16.28
CA LYS A 122 14.60 4.75 15.09
C LYS A 122 15.66 3.64 15.08
N PHE A 123 16.24 3.32 16.24
CA PHE A 123 17.30 2.33 16.31
C PHE A 123 16.77 0.88 16.22
N GLY A 124 15.59 0.58 16.79
CA GLY A 124 14.98 -0.74 16.65
C GLY A 124 14.53 -0.98 15.21
N ASN A 125 14.02 0.05 14.55
CA ASN A 125 13.74 0.02 13.11
C ASN A 125 15.01 -0.27 12.28
N GLN A 126 16.12 0.42 12.56
CA GLN A 126 17.41 0.17 11.89
C GLN A 126 17.95 -1.25 12.15
N ALA A 127 17.80 -1.75 13.38
CA ALA A 127 18.23 -3.11 13.74
C ALA A 127 17.43 -4.17 12.97
N ARG A 128 16.12 -3.96 12.82
CA ARG A 128 15.27 -4.82 11.99
C ARG A 128 15.66 -4.77 10.52
N TYR A 129 15.87 -3.58 9.96
CA TYR A 129 16.28 -3.45 8.56
C TYR A 129 17.59 -4.20 8.27
N LYS A 130 18.59 -4.09 9.16
CA LYS A 130 19.82 -4.91 9.07
C LYS A 130 19.54 -6.40 9.16
N TRP A 131 18.61 -6.81 10.03
CA TRP A 131 18.23 -8.21 10.12
C TRP A 131 17.61 -8.71 8.82
N LEU A 132 16.69 -7.95 8.20
CA LEU A 132 16.08 -8.31 6.92
C LEU A 132 17.14 -8.48 5.84
N GLN A 133 18.05 -7.51 5.68
CA GLN A 133 19.15 -7.58 4.71
C GLN A 133 20.07 -8.80 4.89
N ASN A 134 20.28 -9.23 6.13
CA ASN A 134 21.16 -10.35 6.44
C ASN A 134 20.48 -11.73 6.31
N ASN A 135 19.15 -11.79 6.36
CA ASN A 135 18.40 -13.05 6.47
C ASN A 135 17.47 -13.32 5.28
N LEU A 136 17.23 -12.32 4.43
CA LEU A 136 16.37 -12.40 3.26
C LEU A 136 17.12 -11.91 2.02
N SER A 137 16.79 -12.49 0.87
CA SER A 137 17.33 -12.08 -0.43
C SER A 137 16.67 -10.78 -0.90
N ASP A 138 17.47 -9.80 -1.31
CA ASP A 138 17.03 -8.51 -1.86
C ASP A 138 17.15 -8.46 -3.39
N GLU A 139 16.70 -9.51 -4.08
CA GLU A 139 16.95 -9.66 -5.53
C GLU A 139 16.36 -8.51 -6.36
N ASP A 140 15.25 -7.92 -5.90
CA ASP A 140 14.56 -6.82 -6.56
C ASP A 140 14.74 -5.46 -5.83
N GLY A 141 15.63 -5.39 -4.84
CA GLY A 141 15.94 -4.18 -4.06
C GLY A 141 14.82 -3.70 -3.12
N GLU A 142 13.82 -4.54 -2.87
CA GLU A 142 12.57 -4.23 -2.14
C GLU A 142 12.79 -3.64 -0.75
N PHE A 143 13.89 -3.94 -0.08
CA PHE A 143 14.11 -3.46 1.29
C PHE A 143 14.13 -1.94 1.40
N ASP A 144 14.73 -1.22 0.45
CA ASP A 144 14.73 0.24 0.48
C ASP A 144 13.32 0.82 0.33
N GLU A 145 12.47 0.18 -0.47
CA GLU A 145 11.07 0.60 -0.63
C GLU A 145 10.26 0.30 0.62
N PHE A 146 10.44 -0.86 1.25
CA PHE A 146 9.80 -1.16 2.54
C PHE A 146 10.17 -0.10 3.58
N LYS A 147 11.45 0.24 3.68
CA LYS A 147 11.95 1.27 4.59
C LYS A 147 11.36 2.65 4.27
N GLU A 148 11.35 3.07 3.00
CA GLU A 148 10.77 4.34 2.59
C GLU A 148 9.25 4.40 2.80
N ASN A 149 8.53 3.34 2.45
CA ASN A 149 7.09 3.24 2.62
C ASN A 149 6.69 3.29 4.10
N LEU A 150 7.41 2.57 4.97
CA LEU A 150 7.18 2.63 6.40
C LEU A 150 7.48 4.03 6.94
N ASN A 151 8.61 4.64 6.57
CA ASN A 151 8.94 6.00 7.01
C ASN A 151 7.86 7.00 6.57
N ARG A 152 7.37 6.88 5.33
CA ARG A 152 6.27 7.71 4.82
C ARG A 152 4.99 7.51 5.64
N ALA A 153 4.61 6.27 5.92
CA ALA A 153 3.44 5.95 6.73
C ALA A 153 3.58 6.52 8.16
N VAL A 154 4.75 6.40 8.78
CA VAL A 154 5.04 6.99 10.11
C VAL A 154 4.89 8.50 10.07
N ILE A 155 5.47 9.19 9.08
CA ILE A 155 5.34 10.65 8.94
C ILE A 155 3.86 11.04 8.78
N GLN A 156 3.11 10.33 7.93
CA GLN A 156 1.69 10.58 7.75
C GLN A 156 0.91 10.41 9.07
N ILE A 157 1.10 9.29 9.77
CA ILE A 157 0.46 8.99 11.06
C ILE A 157 0.80 10.08 12.10
N MET A 158 2.06 10.45 12.20
CA MET A 158 2.53 11.48 13.13
C MET A 158 2.05 12.89 12.73
N SER A 159 1.67 13.11 11.47
CA SER A 159 1.11 14.38 10.98
C SER A 159 -0.41 14.51 11.13
N ILE A 160 -1.13 13.44 11.53
CA ILE A 160 -2.58 13.50 11.78
C ILE A 160 -2.87 14.60 12.83
N LYS A 161 -3.77 15.54 12.55
CA LYS A 161 -4.14 16.58 13.51
C LYS A 161 -4.93 15.97 14.68
N GLU A 162 -4.88 16.60 15.84
CA GLU A 162 -5.71 16.21 16.99
C GLU A 162 -7.20 16.25 16.63
N ASP A 163 -8.01 15.51 17.38
CA ASP A 163 -9.47 15.39 17.24
C ASP A 163 -9.98 14.75 15.93
N ILE A 164 -9.12 14.53 14.93
CA ILE A 164 -9.49 13.75 13.74
C ILE A 164 -9.67 12.28 14.16
N PRO A 165 -10.84 11.64 13.95
CA PRO A 165 -11.04 10.22 14.23
C PRO A 165 -10.15 9.33 13.35
N ILE A 166 -9.60 8.28 13.96
CA ILE A 166 -8.70 7.33 13.31
C ILE A 166 -9.34 5.93 13.38
N TYR A 167 -9.51 5.29 12.24
CA TYR A 167 -9.99 3.91 12.12
C TYR A 167 -8.84 3.00 11.70
N LEU A 168 -8.54 2.00 12.52
CA LEU A 168 -7.52 0.98 12.27
C LEU A 168 -8.22 -0.29 11.80
N TRP A 169 -7.98 -0.71 10.56
CA TRP A 169 -8.56 -1.93 10.00
C TRP A 169 -7.55 -3.06 10.08
N ALA A 170 -7.86 -4.11 10.84
CA ALA A 170 -6.96 -5.24 11.03
C ALA A 170 -7.73 -6.56 11.14
N ALA A 171 -7.26 -7.57 10.40
CA ALA A 171 -7.62 -8.97 10.53
C ALA A 171 -6.80 -9.62 11.65
N GLU A 172 -7.18 -10.81 12.08
CA GLU A 172 -6.55 -11.52 13.21
C GLU A 172 -5.23 -12.24 12.85
N ASN A 173 -4.60 -11.92 11.71
CA ASN A 173 -3.29 -12.45 11.36
C ASN A 173 -2.14 -11.71 12.06
N ALA A 174 -0.98 -12.36 12.14
CA ALA A 174 0.19 -11.84 12.84
C ALA A 174 0.68 -10.49 12.31
N GLU A 175 0.59 -10.26 11.00
CA GLU A 175 1.09 -9.05 10.35
C GLU A 175 0.24 -7.83 10.72
N GLU A 176 -1.06 -7.90 10.46
CA GLU A 176 -2.00 -6.80 10.72
C GLU A 176 -2.16 -6.55 12.23
N GLN A 177 -2.15 -7.62 13.02
CA GLN A 177 -2.20 -7.49 14.48
C GLN A 177 -0.93 -6.81 15.01
N THR A 178 0.26 -7.15 14.51
CA THR A 178 1.51 -6.47 14.94
C THR A 178 1.52 -5.02 14.47
N GLY A 179 1.13 -4.76 13.22
CA GLY A 179 0.97 -3.41 12.68
C GLY A 179 0.00 -2.56 13.50
N LEU A 180 -1.12 -3.13 13.95
CA LEU A 180 -2.08 -2.47 14.84
C LEU A 180 -1.41 -1.96 16.12
N ARG A 181 -0.63 -2.81 16.82
CA ARG A 181 0.06 -2.39 18.06
C ARG A 181 1.10 -1.32 17.77
N PHE A 182 1.83 -1.45 16.66
CA PHE A 182 2.81 -0.44 16.24
C PHE A 182 2.16 0.93 16.05
N VAL A 183 1.05 1.00 15.30
CA VAL A 183 0.35 2.27 15.05
C VAL A 183 -0.23 2.85 16.33
N VAL A 184 -0.80 2.02 17.22
CA VAL A 184 -1.27 2.48 18.53
C VAL A 184 -0.12 3.03 19.38
N ASP A 185 1.07 2.41 19.36
CA ASP A 185 2.23 2.91 20.09
C ASP A 185 2.72 4.27 19.55
N LEU A 186 2.67 4.49 18.23
CA LEU A 186 2.97 5.80 17.63
C LEU A 186 1.96 6.87 18.07
N LEU A 187 0.68 6.51 18.14
CA LEU A 187 -0.41 7.42 18.46
C LEU A 187 -0.64 7.63 19.96
N LYS A 188 0.05 6.89 20.85
CA LYS A 188 -0.24 6.86 22.30
C LYS A 188 -0.20 8.20 23.03
N LYS A 189 0.44 9.22 22.44
CA LYS A 189 0.53 10.58 22.99
C LYS A 189 -0.40 11.59 22.29
N LYS A 190 -1.17 11.15 21.29
CA LYS A 190 -2.04 12.03 20.51
C LYS A 190 -3.47 11.98 21.02
N ASN A 191 -4.13 13.13 21.02
CA ASN A 191 -5.52 13.25 21.44
C ASN A 191 -6.45 12.99 20.25
N ASN A 192 -6.54 11.73 19.82
CA ASN A 192 -7.41 11.29 18.73
C ASN A 192 -8.31 10.15 19.23
N ASN A 193 -9.57 10.16 18.80
CA ASN A 193 -10.42 8.98 18.96
C ASN A 193 -9.94 7.87 18.02
N ILE A 194 -9.53 6.73 18.58
CA ILE A 194 -9.04 5.57 17.82
C ILE A 194 -10.07 4.45 17.88
N PHE A 195 -10.53 4.01 16.71
CA PHE A 195 -11.47 2.92 16.53
C PHE A 195 -10.79 1.74 15.86
N VAL A 196 -10.94 0.54 16.43
CA VAL A 196 -10.37 -0.68 15.85
C VAL A 196 -11.46 -1.48 15.17
N MET A 197 -11.35 -1.65 13.86
CA MET A 197 -12.23 -2.46 13.03
C MET A 197 -11.61 -3.85 12.85
N ASN A 198 -12.06 -4.81 13.64
CA ASN A 198 -11.66 -6.22 13.48
C ASN A 198 -12.38 -6.81 12.26
N THR A 199 -11.64 -6.93 11.15
CA THR A 199 -12.20 -7.34 9.87
C THR A 199 -12.51 -8.83 9.82
N THR A 200 -11.75 -9.68 10.51
CA THR A 200 -12.05 -11.11 10.67
C THR A 200 -13.38 -11.32 11.39
N LYS A 201 -13.58 -10.62 12.51
CA LYS A 201 -14.83 -10.67 13.27
C LYS A 201 -15.99 -10.12 12.47
N GLY A 202 -15.84 -8.94 11.86
CA GLY A 202 -16.87 -8.34 11.02
C GLY A 202 -17.25 -9.23 9.83
N PHE A 203 -16.26 -9.87 9.19
CA PHE A 203 -16.51 -10.83 8.11
C PHE A 203 -17.31 -12.03 8.60
N ASN A 204 -16.92 -12.63 9.73
CA ASN A 204 -17.63 -13.77 10.31
C ASN A 204 -19.08 -13.41 10.67
N GLU A 205 -19.31 -12.26 11.28
CA GLU A 205 -20.65 -11.80 11.67
C GLU A 205 -21.55 -11.52 10.46
N LEU A 206 -21.01 -11.02 9.36
CA LEU A 206 -21.79 -10.65 8.18
C LEU A 206 -22.01 -11.82 7.22
N PHE A 207 -20.98 -12.65 6.99
CA PHE A 207 -20.98 -13.63 5.89
C PHE A 207 -21.08 -15.09 6.36
N ASN A 208 -20.72 -15.42 7.61
CA ASN A 208 -20.77 -16.81 8.12
C ASN A 208 -22.08 -17.15 8.84
N LYS A 209 -23.21 -16.79 8.22
CA LYS A 209 -24.55 -17.06 8.78
C LYS A 209 -25.17 -18.40 8.33
N GLY A 210 -24.48 -19.16 7.47
CA GLY A 210 -25.00 -20.39 6.84
C GLY A 210 -24.17 -21.66 7.10
N LYS A 211 -24.52 -22.76 6.42
CA LYS A 211 -23.82 -24.06 6.54
C LYS A 211 -22.38 -24.04 6.03
N ARG A 212 -22.07 -23.13 5.10
CA ARG A 212 -20.70 -22.92 4.61
C ARG A 212 -20.09 -21.76 5.35
N LYS A 213 -18.97 -22.03 6.03
CA LYS A 213 -18.15 -21.03 6.70
C LYS A 213 -16.93 -20.75 5.84
N TYR A 214 -16.64 -19.47 5.65
CA TYR A 214 -15.45 -18.98 4.98
C TYR A 214 -14.59 -18.25 6.02
N SER A 215 -13.28 -18.38 5.94
CA SER A 215 -12.36 -17.56 6.74
C SER A 215 -11.60 -16.64 5.81
N ILE A 216 -11.31 -15.44 6.28
CA ILE A 216 -10.33 -14.56 5.63
C ILE A 216 -9.02 -14.64 6.42
N SER A 217 -7.90 -14.71 5.71
CA SER A 217 -6.57 -14.67 6.34
C SER A 217 -6.11 -13.23 6.55
N HIS A 218 -6.49 -12.31 5.66
CA HIS A 218 -6.13 -10.91 5.72
C HIS A 218 -7.29 -9.99 5.30
N THR A 219 -7.25 -8.72 5.72
CA THR A 219 -8.29 -7.71 5.41
C THR A 219 -8.51 -7.59 3.90
N GLY A 220 -7.43 -7.69 3.11
CA GLY A 220 -7.49 -7.64 1.64
C GLY A 220 -8.28 -8.78 0.98
N GLU A 221 -8.60 -9.88 1.67
CA GLU A 221 -9.41 -10.97 1.12
C GLU A 221 -10.92 -10.67 1.12
N ILE A 222 -11.35 -9.57 1.77
CA ILE A 222 -12.75 -9.14 1.74
C ILE A 222 -13.09 -8.74 0.31
N ARG A 223 -13.85 -9.60 -0.36
CA ARG A 223 -14.29 -9.36 -1.74
C ARG A 223 -15.30 -8.22 -1.79
N GLN A 224 -15.08 -7.31 -2.73
CA GLN A 224 -16.10 -6.35 -3.12
C GLN A 224 -17.27 -7.08 -3.79
N LYS A 225 -18.48 -6.56 -3.61
CA LYS A 225 -19.66 -7.07 -4.29
C LYS A 225 -19.47 -6.83 -5.78
N SER A 226 -19.49 -7.88 -6.60
CA SER A 226 -19.38 -7.69 -8.05
C SER A 226 -20.60 -6.92 -8.55
N SER A 227 -20.37 -5.77 -9.18
CA SER A 227 -21.40 -5.05 -9.92
C SER A 227 -22.04 -6.00 -10.93
N LYS A 228 -23.33 -6.24 -10.78
CA LYS A 228 -24.16 -6.88 -11.80
C LYS A 228 -24.60 -5.83 -12.81
#